data_AF-A0AAJ6AB09-F1
#
_entry.id   AF-A0AAJ6AB09-F1
#
_cell.length_a   1.000
_cell.length_b   1.000
_cell.length_c   1.000
_cell.angle_alpha   90.00
_cell.angle_beta   90.00
_cell.angle_gamma   90.00
#
_symmetry.space_group_name_H-M   'P 1'
#
loop_
_entity.id
_entity.type
_entity.pdbx_description
1 polymer ?
#
loop_
_entity_poly.entity_id
_entity_poly.type
_entity_poly.pdbx_seq_one_letter_code
_entity_poly.pdbx_strand_id
1 'polypeptide(L)'
;MEEIARRSFAPIQREDLKLFAEASWSKLTEVFDRAPVASLYRERLLLLVLAQGGALHFENGTNGLKDIDVWAFFANGPDRPFPHRVRWTADFGPSKFGRSPDDIGFMGRRIDILGRSIDVIANELPEESVKRWLKGWCNSAVALRRKPMFVISPQQKLGLRIN
;
A
#
# COMPACT_ATOMS: atom_id res chain seq x y z
N MET A 1 10.72 14.81 -20.71
CA MET A 1 9.74 14.11 -21.56
C MET A 1 8.94 13.19 -20.67
N GLU A 2 7.62 13.22 -20.77
CA GLU A 2 6.74 12.29 -20.05
C GLU A 2 6.94 10.88 -20.64
N GLU A 3 7.52 9.96 -19.86
CA GLU A 3 7.73 8.59 -20.31
C GLU A 3 6.43 7.79 -20.13
N ILE A 4 5.78 7.43 -21.24
CA ILE A 4 4.57 6.62 -21.24
C ILE A 4 4.94 5.19 -21.63
N ALA A 5 4.86 4.27 -20.67
CA ALA A 5 5.24 2.88 -20.87
C ALA A 5 4.43 1.93 -19.99
N ARG A 6 4.08 0.75 -20.51
CA ARG A 6 3.32 -0.27 -19.75
C ARG A 6 4.04 -0.71 -18.47
N ARG A 7 5.38 -0.67 -18.47
CA ARG A 7 6.23 -0.97 -17.33
C ARG A 7 7.38 0.03 -17.28
N SER A 8 7.74 0.44 -16.08
CA SER A 8 9.01 1.13 -15.84
C SER A 8 10.02 0.18 -15.24
N PHE A 9 11.24 0.18 -15.76
CA PHE A 9 12.36 -0.59 -15.22
C PHE A 9 13.26 0.24 -14.31
N ALA A 10 12.91 1.51 -14.06
CA ALA A 10 13.62 2.32 -13.08
C ALA A 10 13.60 1.64 -11.70
N PRO A 11 14.73 1.57 -10.98
CA PRO A 11 14.78 0.93 -9.68
C PRO A 11 13.96 1.72 -8.67
N ILE A 12 13.21 1.01 -7.82
CA ILE A 12 12.58 1.59 -6.64
C ILE A 12 13.65 1.68 -5.55
N GLN A 13 13.87 2.86 -5.03
CA GLN A 13 14.80 3.14 -3.94
C GLN A 13 14.03 3.39 -2.65
N ARG A 14 14.74 3.43 -1.53
CA ARG A 14 14.15 3.62 -0.21
C ARG A 14 13.45 4.98 -0.10
N GLU A 15 13.95 5.99 -0.80
CA GLU A 15 13.34 7.32 -0.90
C GLU A 15 11.99 7.27 -1.61
N ASP A 16 11.85 6.46 -2.66
CA ASP A 16 10.58 6.28 -3.37
C ASP A 16 9.52 5.65 -2.47
N LEU A 17 9.91 4.75 -1.57
CA LEU A 17 8.97 4.18 -0.59
C LEU A 17 8.34 5.25 0.31
N LYS A 18 9.11 6.28 0.68
CA LYS A 18 8.60 7.42 1.48
C LYS A 18 7.56 8.18 0.67
N LEU A 19 7.87 8.48 -0.59
CA LEU A 19 6.96 9.20 -1.47
C LEU A 19 5.68 8.40 -1.75
N PHE A 20 5.77 7.08 -1.91
CA PHE A 20 4.59 6.21 -2.01
C PHE A 20 3.74 6.26 -0.73
N ALA A 21 4.38 6.29 0.44
CA ALA A 21 3.69 6.39 1.72
C ALA A 21 2.98 7.75 1.87
N GLU A 22 3.64 8.85 1.53
CA GLU A 22 3.10 10.22 1.57
C GLU A 22 1.88 10.36 0.66
N ALA A 23 1.99 9.95 -0.61
CA ALA A 23 0.89 9.99 -1.56
C ALA A 23 -0.30 9.12 -1.10
N SER A 24 -0.01 7.93 -0.56
CA SER A 24 -1.03 7.04 -0.01
C SER A 24 -1.73 7.63 1.22
N TRP A 25 -0.96 8.24 2.13
CA TRP A 25 -1.48 8.86 3.34
C TRP A 25 -2.32 10.11 3.04
N SER A 26 -1.90 10.93 2.07
CA SER A 26 -2.68 12.07 1.58
C SER A 26 -4.04 11.60 1.06
N LYS A 27 -4.07 10.56 0.22
CA LYS A 27 -5.32 9.97 -0.28
C LYS A 27 -6.19 9.40 0.84
N LEU A 28 -5.61 8.68 1.80
CA LEU A 28 -6.36 8.15 2.95
C LEU A 28 -6.95 9.27 3.81
N THR A 29 -6.20 10.36 4.02
CA THR A 29 -6.66 11.54 4.76
C THR A 29 -7.89 12.16 4.10
N GLU A 30 -7.87 12.36 2.77
CA GLU A 30 -9.05 12.83 2.02
C GLU A 30 -10.27 11.91 2.23
N VAL A 31 -10.05 10.59 2.24
CA VAL A 31 -11.12 9.61 2.46
C VAL A 31 -11.67 9.72 3.87
N PHE A 32 -10.80 9.83 4.87
CA PHE A 32 -11.20 9.99 6.27
C PHE A 32 -11.96 11.29 6.51
N ASP A 33 -11.59 12.38 5.84
CA ASP A 33 -12.27 13.68 5.96
C ASP A 33 -13.68 13.66 5.35
N ARG A 34 -13.87 12.90 4.26
CA ARG A 34 -15.14 12.86 3.52
C ARG A 34 -16.14 11.85 4.05
N ALA A 35 -15.69 10.75 4.67
CA ALA A 35 -16.55 9.63 4.99
C ALA A 35 -16.56 9.31 6.51
N PRO A 36 -17.70 9.49 7.21
CA PRO A 36 -17.81 9.25 8.66
C PRO A 36 -17.44 7.82 9.10
N VAL A 37 -17.62 6.82 8.23
CA VAL A 37 -17.22 5.43 8.56
C VAL A 37 -15.71 5.26 8.43
N ALA A 38 -15.08 5.92 7.46
CA ALA A 38 -13.64 5.80 7.25
C ALA A 38 -12.86 6.55 8.34
N SER A 39 -13.38 7.68 8.85
CA SER A 39 -12.74 8.44 9.93
C SER A 39 -12.53 7.62 11.21
N LEU A 40 -13.38 6.62 11.49
CA LEU A 40 -13.23 5.68 12.61
C LEU A 40 -11.92 4.88 12.57
N TYR A 41 -11.29 4.82 11.40
CA TYR A 41 -10.05 4.07 11.15
C TYR A 41 -8.80 4.97 11.10
N ARG A 42 -8.93 6.30 11.16
CA ARG A 42 -7.79 7.24 11.03
C ARG A 42 -6.66 6.93 12.02
N GLU A 43 -7.00 6.87 13.30
CA GLU A 43 -6.05 6.60 14.39
C GLU A 43 -5.77 5.10 14.59
N ARG A 44 -6.27 4.26 13.68
CA ARG A 44 -6.13 2.80 13.74
C ARG A 44 -5.19 2.26 12.67
N LEU A 45 -4.58 3.11 11.84
CA LEU A 45 -3.63 2.66 10.84
C LEU A 45 -2.42 2.01 11.55
N LEU A 46 -2.18 0.74 11.22
CA LEU A 46 -1.05 -0.04 11.73
C LEU A 46 0.16 0.12 10.81
N LEU A 47 -0.01 -0.17 9.53
CA LEU A 47 1.05 -0.14 8.52
C LEU A 47 0.49 0.28 7.16
N LEU A 48 1.31 0.99 6.38
CA LEU A 48 1.22 0.98 4.92
C LEU A 48 2.31 0.07 4.38
N VAL A 49 1.99 -0.75 3.39
CA VAL A 49 2.89 -1.78 2.88
C VAL A 49 2.85 -1.79 1.35
N LEU A 50 4.02 -1.69 0.72
CA LEU A 50 4.18 -1.97 -0.71
C LEU A 50 4.05 -3.47 -0.92
N ALA A 51 3.20 -3.87 -1.87
CA ALA A 51 2.87 -5.27 -2.12
C ALA A 51 3.00 -5.64 -3.60
N GLN A 52 2.76 -6.92 -3.89
CA GLN A 52 2.57 -7.44 -5.24
C GLN A 52 3.72 -7.12 -6.21
N GLY A 53 3.42 -6.60 -7.40
CA GLY A 53 4.40 -6.38 -8.45
C GLY A 53 5.42 -5.31 -8.08
N GLY A 54 4.98 -4.23 -7.44
CA GLY A 54 5.85 -3.16 -6.96
C GLY A 54 6.84 -3.64 -5.91
N ALA A 55 6.40 -4.46 -4.96
CA ALA A 55 7.28 -5.02 -3.94
C ALA A 55 8.31 -5.99 -4.53
N LEU A 56 7.91 -6.83 -5.48
CA LEU A 56 8.84 -7.73 -6.17
C LEU A 56 9.86 -6.94 -7.01
N HIS A 57 9.43 -5.85 -7.66
CA HIS A 57 10.33 -4.96 -8.39
C HIS A 57 11.29 -4.20 -7.47
N PHE A 58 10.84 -3.80 -6.28
CA PHE A 58 11.73 -3.23 -5.26
C PHE A 58 12.78 -4.24 -4.77
N GLU A 59 12.41 -5.51 -4.64
CA GLU A 59 13.33 -6.55 -4.19
C GLU A 59 14.39 -6.93 -5.22
N ASN A 60 14.01 -7.09 -6.50
CA ASN A 60 14.91 -7.66 -7.51
C ASN A 60 14.98 -6.92 -8.85
N GLY A 61 14.14 -5.91 -9.09
CA GLY A 61 14.18 -5.09 -10.30
C GLY A 61 13.81 -5.77 -11.63
N THR A 62 13.47 -7.07 -11.63
CA THR A 62 13.44 -7.88 -12.86
C THR A 62 12.19 -7.66 -13.72
N ASN A 63 11.02 -7.58 -13.08
CA ASN A 63 9.74 -7.62 -13.79
C ASN A 63 9.25 -6.24 -14.25
N GLY A 64 9.88 -5.16 -13.80
CA GLY A 64 9.41 -3.80 -14.00
C GLY A 64 8.17 -3.47 -13.17
N LEU A 65 8.03 -2.19 -12.83
CA LEU A 65 6.88 -1.63 -12.13
C LEU A 65 5.71 -1.47 -13.11
N LYS A 66 4.59 -2.20 -12.87
CA LYS A 66 3.35 -2.14 -13.68
C LYS A 66 2.17 -1.44 -13.00
N ASP A 67 2.06 -1.52 -11.68
CA ASP A 67 1.14 -0.73 -10.84
C ASP A 67 1.85 -0.55 -9.48
N ILE A 68 1.54 0.51 -8.71
CA ILE A 68 2.05 0.67 -7.33
C ILE A 68 0.95 0.19 -6.38
N ASP A 69 1.04 -1.06 -5.94
CA ASP A 69 0.07 -1.66 -5.01
C ASP A 69 0.46 -1.38 -3.56
N VAL A 70 -0.35 -0.59 -2.85
CA VAL A 70 -0.21 -0.30 -1.42
C VAL A 70 -1.33 -0.95 -0.62
N TRP A 71 -0.99 -1.61 0.47
CA TRP A 71 -1.93 -2.14 1.45
C TRP A 71 -1.89 -1.33 2.74
N ALA A 72 -3.05 -0.80 3.13
CA ALA A 72 -3.28 -0.14 4.40
C ALA A 72 -3.92 -1.13 5.39
N PHE A 73 -3.18 -1.47 6.43
CA PHE A 73 -3.65 -2.34 7.51
C PHE A 73 -4.10 -1.50 8.68
N PHE A 74 -5.30 -1.77 9.18
CA PHE A 74 -5.90 -1.07 10.31
C PHE A 74 -6.17 -2.03 11.46
N ALA A 75 -6.10 -1.53 12.69
CA ALA A 75 -6.63 -2.24 13.84
C ALA A 75 -8.15 -2.34 13.72
N ASN A 76 -8.69 -3.54 13.92
CA ASN A 76 -10.12 -3.77 13.99
C ASN A 76 -10.73 -3.16 15.27
N GLY A 77 -12.06 -3.23 15.41
CA GLY A 77 -12.76 -2.86 16.64
C GLY A 77 -13.61 -1.58 16.66
N PRO A 78 -13.72 -0.75 15.61
CA PRO A 78 -14.84 0.20 15.54
C PRO A 78 -16.20 -0.51 15.48
N ASP A 79 -17.25 0.15 15.98
CA ASP A 79 -18.64 -0.35 15.95
C ASP A 79 -19.13 -0.64 14.53
N ARG A 80 -18.59 0.09 13.54
CA ARG A 80 -18.88 -0.12 12.12
C ARG A 80 -17.74 -0.90 11.45
N PRO A 81 -18.05 -1.99 10.74
CA PRO A 81 -17.03 -2.83 10.11
C PRO A 81 -16.31 -2.07 8.99
N PHE A 82 -15.09 -2.49 8.72
CA PHE A 82 -14.28 -1.89 7.66
C PHE A 82 -14.96 -2.12 6.30
N PRO A 83 -15.04 -1.11 5.43
CA PRO A 83 -15.68 -1.24 4.12
C PRO A 83 -15.12 -2.41 3.31
N HIS A 84 -15.98 -3.33 2.88
CA HIS A 84 -15.56 -4.50 2.15
C HIS A 84 -15.09 -4.15 0.74
N ARG A 85 -13.90 -4.65 0.35
CA ARG A 85 -13.29 -4.48 -0.99
C ARG A 85 -13.09 -3.04 -1.44
N VAL A 86 -12.92 -2.11 -0.49
CA VAL A 86 -12.59 -0.74 -0.86
C VAL A 86 -11.21 -0.68 -1.52
N ARG A 87 -11.16 0.07 -2.62
CA ARG A 87 -9.95 0.45 -3.32
C ARG A 87 -9.98 1.95 -3.51
N TRP A 88 -8.88 2.61 -3.17
CA TRP A 88 -8.65 4.01 -3.48
C TRP A 88 -7.50 4.11 -4.46
N THR A 89 -7.48 5.19 -5.23
CA THR A 89 -6.43 5.45 -6.21
C THR A 89 -5.83 6.82 -5.95
N ALA A 90 -4.50 6.91 -5.99
CA ALA A 90 -3.78 8.17 -5.91
C ALA A 90 -2.87 8.34 -7.13
N ASP A 91 -2.66 9.59 -7.53
CA ASP A 91 -1.68 9.93 -8.54
C ASP A 91 -0.34 10.14 -7.88
N PHE A 92 0.68 9.38 -8.32
CA PHE A 92 2.03 9.57 -7.83
C PHE A 92 2.69 10.84 -8.39
N GLY A 93 2.11 11.41 -9.44
CA GLY A 93 2.64 12.58 -10.12
C GLY A 93 3.89 12.28 -10.96
N PRO A 94 4.42 13.29 -11.65
CA PRO A 94 5.60 13.12 -12.51
C PRO A 94 6.77 12.51 -11.74
N SER A 95 7.30 11.41 -12.24
CA SER A 95 8.40 10.68 -11.59
C SER A 95 9.22 9.89 -12.59
N LYS A 96 10.34 9.33 -12.13
CA LYS A 96 11.18 8.40 -12.91
C LYS A 96 10.46 7.12 -13.32
N PHE A 97 9.30 6.82 -12.75
CA PHE A 97 8.51 5.66 -13.12
C PHE A 97 7.60 5.92 -14.32
N GLY A 98 7.56 7.16 -14.81
CA GLY A 98 6.67 7.56 -15.89
C GLY A 98 5.20 7.30 -15.56
N ARG A 99 4.41 7.07 -16.60
CA ARG A 99 2.97 6.77 -16.51
C ARG A 99 2.63 5.54 -17.34
N SER A 100 1.70 4.71 -16.86
CA SER A 100 1.14 3.63 -17.68
C SER A 100 0.21 4.20 -18.75
N PRO A 101 0.13 3.63 -19.98
CA PRO A 101 -0.91 3.98 -20.94
C PRO A 101 -2.34 3.85 -20.39
N ASP A 102 -2.53 2.99 -19.38
CA ASP A 102 -3.83 2.75 -18.73
C ASP A 102 -4.17 3.79 -17.64
N ASP A 103 -3.22 4.63 -17.24
CA ASP A 103 -3.39 5.63 -16.16
C ASP A 103 -3.92 6.97 -16.73
N ILE A 104 -5.03 6.90 -17.48
CA ILE A 104 -5.64 8.08 -18.11
C ILE A 104 -6.07 9.09 -17.04
N GLY A 105 -5.65 10.34 -17.19
CA GLY A 105 -5.97 11.44 -16.27
C GLY A 105 -5.01 11.56 -15.08
N PHE A 106 -4.01 10.68 -14.98
CA PHE A 106 -2.93 10.77 -14.02
C PHE A 106 -1.72 11.47 -14.66
N MET A 107 -0.94 12.22 -13.89
CA MET A 107 0.33 12.80 -14.29
C MET A 107 1.50 11.83 -14.10
N GLY A 108 1.34 10.86 -13.18
CA GLY A 108 2.28 9.79 -12.90
C GLY A 108 1.65 8.43 -12.91
N ARG A 109 2.42 7.45 -12.45
CA ARG A 109 1.93 6.09 -12.23
C ARG A 109 0.86 6.06 -11.14
N ARG A 110 -0.23 5.33 -11.40
CA ARG A 110 -1.29 5.15 -10.40
C ARG A 110 -0.78 4.34 -9.21
N ILE A 111 -1.15 4.80 -8.01
CA ILE A 111 -1.07 4.03 -6.77
C ILE A 111 -2.45 3.46 -6.49
N ASP A 112 -2.52 2.13 -6.40
CA ASP A 112 -3.71 1.39 -5.96
C ASP A 112 -3.59 1.10 -4.46
N ILE A 113 -4.48 1.69 -3.66
CA ILE A 113 -4.48 1.56 -2.19
C ILE A 113 -5.64 0.65 -1.80
N LEU A 114 -5.32 -0.51 -1.26
CA LEU A 114 -6.29 -1.45 -0.69
C LEU A 114 -6.26 -1.39 0.82
N GLY A 115 -7.42 -1.57 1.44
CA GLY A 115 -7.58 -1.48 2.89
C GLY A 115 -8.03 -2.79 3.53
N ARG A 116 -7.56 -3.05 4.76
CA ARG A 116 -8.04 -4.15 5.59
C ARG A 116 -7.95 -3.83 7.07
N SER A 117 -9.02 -4.06 7.82
CA SER A 117 -8.92 -4.18 9.28
C SER A 117 -8.56 -5.61 9.70
N ILE A 118 -7.71 -5.71 10.71
CA ILE A 118 -7.21 -6.98 11.27
C ILE A 118 -7.26 -6.94 12.79
N ASP A 119 -7.43 -8.10 13.42
CA ASP A 119 -7.41 -8.20 14.87
C ASP A 119 -5.98 -7.98 15.39
N VAL A 120 -5.85 -7.20 16.45
CA VAL A 120 -4.59 -6.90 17.12
C VAL A 120 -4.60 -7.51 18.52
N ILE A 121 -3.48 -8.11 18.92
CA ILE A 121 -3.31 -8.62 20.28
C ILE A 121 -2.70 -7.49 21.13
N ALA A 122 -3.12 -7.38 22.38
CA ALA A 122 -2.58 -6.37 23.29
C ALA A 122 -1.06 -6.51 23.41
N ASN A 123 -0.34 -5.38 23.30
CA ASN A 123 1.13 -5.30 23.32
C ASN A 123 1.86 -6.01 22.15
N GLU A 124 1.13 -6.47 21.13
CA GLU A 124 1.73 -6.99 19.89
C GLU A 124 2.20 -5.83 19.01
N LEU A 125 3.38 -5.97 18.40
CA LEU A 125 3.87 -4.99 17.45
C LEU A 125 3.01 -5.02 16.17
N PRO A 126 2.76 -3.88 15.51
CA PRO A 126 1.95 -3.83 14.29
C PRO A 126 2.39 -4.82 13.20
N GLU A 127 3.69 -4.99 12.99
CA GLU A 127 4.24 -5.95 12.02
C GLU A 127 3.91 -7.41 12.36
N GLU A 128 3.84 -7.76 13.66
CA GLU A 128 3.51 -9.11 14.10
C GLU A 128 2.01 -9.39 13.93
N SER A 129 1.14 -8.40 14.19
CA SER A 129 -0.29 -8.53 13.88
C SER A 129 -0.51 -8.77 12.38
N VAL A 130 0.19 -8.04 11.51
CA VAL A 130 0.08 -8.21 10.05
C VAL A 130 0.64 -9.57 9.62
N LYS A 131 1.80 -9.99 10.11
CA LYS A 131 2.38 -11.32 9.84
C LYS A 131 1.43 -12.45 10.26
N ARG A 132 0.81 -12.33 11.44
CA ARG A 132 -0.20 -13.28 11.92
C ARG A 132 -1.42 -13.33 11.01
N TRP A 133 -1.92 -12.17 10.59
CA TRP A 133 -3.03 -12.12 9.63
C TRP A 133 -2.67 -12.76 8.28
N LEU A 134 -1.44 -12.54 7.77
CA LEU A 134 -0.95 -13.15 6.53
C LEU A 134 -0.86 -14.67 6.60
N LYS A 135 -0.67 -15.26 7.79
CA LYS A 135 -0.72 -16.72 7.99
C LYS A 135 -2.14 -17.30 7.84
N GLY A 136 -3.18 -16.46 7.90
CA GLY A 136 -4.56 -16.86 7.69
C GLY A 136 -4.88 -17.35 6.27
N TRP A 137 -6.14 -17.73 6.05
CA TRP A 137 -6.61 -18.40 4.83
C TRP A 137 -7.51 -17.56 3.95
N CYS A 138 -7.78 -16.30 4.30
CA CYS A 138 -8.57 -15.44 3.42
C CYS A 138 -7.83 -15.17 2.10
N ASN A 139 -8.57 -15.01 1.01
CA ASN A 139 -8.01 -14.88 -0.35
C ASN A 139 -6.92 -13.80 -0.43
N SER A 140 -7.13 -12.64 0.21
CA SER A 140 -6.14 -11.57 0.24
C SER A 140 -4.85 -11.98 0.97
N ALA A 141 -4.94 -12.60 2.15
CA ALA A 141 -3.76 -13.07 2.88
C ALA A 141 -2.97 -14.11 2.07
N VAL A 142 -3.68 -15.07 1.46
CA VAL A 142 -3.08 -16.10 0.59
C VAL A 142 -2.41 -15.48 -0.63
N ALA A 143 -3.01 -14.48 -1.26
CA ALA A 143 -2.46 -13.81 -2.42
C ALA A 143 -1.25 -12.93 -2.08
N LEU A 144 -1.31 -12.24 -0.93
CA LEU A 144 -0.25 -11.32 -0.50
C LEU A 144 1.00 -12.04 -0.04
N ARG A 145 0.88 -13.16 0.68
CA ARG A 145 2.04 -13.93 1.15
C ARG A 145 2.85 -14.64 0.07
N ARG A 146 2.38 -14.64 -1.19
CA ARG A 146 3.08 -15.27 -2.33
C ARG A 146 4.19 -14.40 -2.92
N LYS A 147 4.23 -13.12 -2.56
CA LYS A 147 5.23 -12.15 -3.04
C LYS A 147 5.74 -11.33 -1.87
N PRO A 148 6.94 -10.74 -1.96
CA PRO A 148 7.44 -9.86 -0.93
C PRO A 148 6.47 -8.74 -0.59
N MET A 149 6.51 -8.31 0.67
CA MET A 149 5.80 -7.16 1.18
C MET A 149 6.74 -6.32 2.03
N PHE A 150 6.81 -5.02 1.76
CA PHE A 150 7.72 -4.10 2.44
C PHE A 150 6.96 -2.95 3.08
N VAL A 151 7.22 -2.72 4.36
CA VAL A 151 6.61 -1.60 5.09
C VAL A 151 7.07 -0.28 4.47
N ILE A 152 6.12 0.59 4.14
CA ILE A 152 6.38 1.97 3.67
C ILE A 152 6.00 3.02 4.72
N SER A 153 5.14 2.68 5.69
CA SER A 153 4.85 3.47 6.88
C SER A 153 4.52 2.54 8.06
N PRO A 154 5.00 2.83 9.29
CA PRO A 154 5.67 4.05 9.73
C PRO A 154 7.14 4.13 9.33
N GLN A 155 7.68 5.34 9.32
CA GLN A 155 9.04 5.65 8.82
C GLN A 155 10.15 4.87 9.54
N GLN A 156 9.98 4.55 10.82
CA GLN A 156 10.92 3.78 11.63
C GLN A 156 11.07 2.33 11.14
N LYS A 157 10.09 1.82 10.39
CA LYS A 157 10.05 0.46 9.86
C LYS A 157 10.19 0.44 8.33
N LEU A 158 10.50 1.57 7.70
CA LEU A 158 10.60 1.70 6.25
C LEU A 158 11.46 0.58 5.64
N GLY A 159 10.99 -0.05 4.57
CA GLY A 159 11.66 -1.15 3.88
C GLY A 159 11.79 -2.44 4.67
N LEU A 160 11.15 -2.58 5.84
CA LEU A 160 11.09 -3.86 6.55
C LEU A 160 10.24 -4.85 5.75
N ARG A 161 10.83 -6.01 5.41
CA ARG A 161 10.09 -7.11 4.80
C ARG A 161 9.25 -7.85 5.85
N ILE A 162 7.98 -8.15 5.54
CA ILE A 162 7.02 -8.71 6.51
C ILE A 162 6.41 -10.07 6.10
N ASN A 163 6.99 -10.77 5.13
CA ASN A 163 6.59 -12.12 4.73
C ASN A 163 7.68 -12.92 3.99
#